data_AF-A0A354IR23-F1
#
_entry.id   AF-A0A354IR23-F1
#
_cell.length_a   1.000
_cell.length_b   1.000
_cell.length_c   1.000
_cell.angle_alpha   90.00
_cell.angle_beta   90.00
_cell.angle_gamma   90.00
#
_symmetry.space_group_name_H-M   'P 1'
#
loop_
_entity.id
_entity.type
_entity.pdbx_description
1 polymer ?
#
loop_
_entity_poly.entity_id
_entity_poly.type
_entity_poly.pdbx_seq_one_letter_code
_entity_poly.pdbx_strand_id
1 'polypeptide(L)' 'AEGVETEEQLNFLREHDCDQFQGFFYSPPVSAERLRDAMEGRSRAHLRTFVGPSTRLRLAGN' A
#
# COMPACT_ATOMS: atom_id res chain seq x y z
N ALA A 1 -1.14 7.73 -9.28
CA ALA A 1 -2.53 8.23 -9.20
C ALA A 1 -2.96 8.44 -7.75
N GLU A 2 -3.80 9.45 -7.48
CA GLU A 2 -4.33 9.73 -6.13
C GLU A 2 -5.81 9.37 -6.06
N GLY A 3 -6.33 9.13 -4.85
CA GLY A 3 -7.75 8.84 -4.61
C GLY A 3 -8.17 7.40 -4.95
N VAL A 4 -7.29 6.41 -4.85
CA VAL A 4 -7.65 4.99 -5.04
C VAL A 4 -8.44 4.48 -3.83
N GLU A 5 -9.70 4.14 -4.03
CA GLU A 5 -10.64 3.71 -3.01
C GLU A 5 -11.11 2.26 -3.21
N THR A 6 -10.99 1.70 -4.42
CA THR A 6 -11.43 0.33 -4.73
C THR A 6 -10.36 -0.53 -5.42
N GLU A 7 -10.59 -1.84 -5.45
CA GLU A 7 -9.71 -2.80 -6.13
C GLU A 7 -9.72 -2.63 -7.65
N GLU A 8 -10.89 -2.32 -8.21
CA GLU A 8 -11.08 -2.08 -9.64
C GLU A 8 -10.26 -0.87 -10.11
N GLN A 9 -10.24 0.21 -9.32
CA GLN A 9 -9.42 1.39 -9.61
C GLN A 9 -7.92 1.04 -9.57
N LEU A 10 -7.48 0.23 -8.61
CA LEU A 10 -6.09 -0.23 -8.56
C LEU A 10 -5.73 -1.11 -9.76
N ASN A 11 -6.63 -2.01 -10.16
CA ASN A 11 -6.40 -2.89 -11.31
C ASN A 11 -6.33 -2.10 -12.62
N PHE A 12 -7.22 -1.12 -12.80
CA PHE A 12 -7.15 -0.19 -13.94
C PHE A 12 -5.78 0.50 -14.03
N LEU A 13 -5.25 0.99 -12.90
CA LEU A 13 -3.94 1.65 -12.84
C LEU A 13 -2.79 0.70 -13.18
N ARG A 14 -2.87 -0.57 -12.78
CA ARG A 14 -1.87 -1.60 -13.10
C ARG A 14 -1.86 -1.95 -14.59
N GLU A 15 -3.03 -2.07 -15.19
CA GLU A 15 -3.17 -2.35 -16.64
C GLU A 15 -2.61 -1.21 -17.51
N HIS A 16 -2.47 -0.02 -16.95
CA HIS A 16 -1.91 1.17 -17.61
C HIS A 16 -0.51 1.53 -17.11
N ASP A 17 0.22 0.56 -16.52
CA ASP A 17 1.61 0.73 -16.06
C ASP A 17 1.82 1.92 -15.10
N CYS A 18 0.84 2.20 -14.23
CA CYS A 18 1.00 3.22 -13.20
C CYS A 18 1.82 2.66 -12.03
N ASP A 19 3.06 3.14 -11.89
CA ASP A 19 4.01 2.64 -10.89
C ASP A 19 3.68 3.02 -9.44
N GLN A 20 2.96 4.13 -9.24
CA GLN A 20 2.73 4.72 -7.92
C GLN A 20 1.28 5.16 -7.76
N PHE A 21 0.71 4.88 -6.59
CA PHE A 21 -0.61 5.36 -6.23
C PHE A 21 -0.73 5.68 -4.75
N GLN A 22 -1.74 6.49 -4.44
CA GLN A 22 -2.18 6.82 -3.10
C GLN A 22 -3.69 6.69 -3.03
N GLY A 23 -4.21 6.19 -1.91
CA GLY A 23 -5.63 6.24 -1.65
C GLY A 23 -6.05 5.41 -0.44
N PHE A 24 -7.29 5.62 -0.01
CA PHE A 24 -7.85 5.02 1.20
C PHE A 24 -7.98 3.50 1.08
N PHE A 25 -8.01 2.97 -0.14
CA PHE A 25 -7.96 1.54 -0.41
C PHE A 25 -6.70 0.88 0.17
N TYR A 26 -5.55 1.59 0.12
CA TYR A 26 -4.32 1.09 0.71
C TYR A 26 -4.22 1.41 2.19
N SER A 27 -4.38 2.69 2.52
CA SER A 27 -4.27 3.22 3.87
C SER A 27 -5.02 4.54 3.94
N PRO A 28 -5.77 4.80 5.02
CA PRO A 28 -6.21 6.15 5.32
C PRO A 28 -5.01 7.07 5.62
N PRO A 29 -5.20 8.40 5.66
CA PRO A 29 -4.22 9.31 6.24
C PRO A 29 -3.91 8.92 7.68
N VAL A 30 -2.64 8.98 8.05
CA VAL A 30 -2.16 8.59 9.38
C VAL A 30 -1.34 9.70 10.01
N SER A 31 -1.19 9.67 11.33
CA SER A 31 -0.27 10.57 12.03
C SER A 31 1.19 10.28 11.65
N ALA A 32 2.06 11.27 11.83
CA ALA A 32 3.49 11.12 11.60
C ALA A 32 4.11 9.97 12.43
N GLU A 33 3.63 9.78 13.66
CA GLU A 33 4.05 8.66 14.51
C GLU A 33 3.72 7.30 13.90
N ARG A 34 2.48 7.13 13.41
CA ARG A 34 2.08 5.86 12.77
C ARG A 34 2.79 5.63 11.45
N LEU A 35 3.02 6.68 10.67
CA LEU A 35 3.83 6.60 9.46
C LEU A 35 5.26 6.12 9.81
N ARG A 36 5.87 6.71 10.83
CA ARG A 36 7.19 6.32 11.33
C ARG A 36 7.21 4.84 11.74
N ASP A 37 6.22 4.38 12.52
CA ASP A 37 6.13 2.98 12.92
C ASP A 37 5.99 2.02 11.73
N ALA A 38 5.24 2.42 10.69
CA ALA A 38 5.13 1.65 9.46
C ALA A 38 6.45 1.61 8.66
N MET A 39 7.16 2.74 8.58
CA MET A 39 8.45 2.85 7.89
C MET A 39 9.56 2.06 8.60
N GLU A 40 9.52 1.97 9.92
CA GLU A 40 10.46 1.20 10.73
C GLU A 40 10.01 -0.25 10.94
N GLY A 41 8.91 -0.68 10.31
CA GLY A 41 8.41 -2.05 10.35
C GLY A 41 7.83 -2.48 11.70
N ARG A 42 7.58 -1.54 12.63
CA ARG A 42 7.05 -1.81 13.97
C ARG A 42 5.54 -2.08 13.98
N SER A 43 4.79 -1.56 13.00
CA SER A 43 3.34 -1.78 12.91
C SER A 43 2.84 -1.69 11.46
N ARG A 44 1.96 -2.62 11.06
CA ARG A 44 1.27 -2.62 9.76
C ARG A 44 -0.25 -2.58 9.88
N ALA A 45 -0.78 -2.30 11.07
CA ALA A 45 -2.18 -2.50 11.42
C ALA A 45 -3.20 -1.77 10.52
N HIS A 46 -2.79 -0.71 9.82
CA HIS A 46 -3.65 0.09 8.94
C HIS A 46 -3.32 -0.06 7.44
N LEU A 47 -2.33 -0.88 7.08
CA LEU A 47 -1.93 -1.09 5.69
C LEU A 47 -2.64 -2.32 5.15
N ARG A 48 -3.40 -2.14 4.06
CA ARG A 48 -3.99 -3.28 3.35
C ARG A 48 -2.86 -4.07 2.67
N THR A 49 -2.84 -5.39 2.88
CA THR A 49 -1.86 -6.27 2.22
C THR A 49 -2.14 -6.31 0.73
N PHE A 50 -1.13 -6.02 -0.09
CA PHE A 50 -1.23 -6.17 -1.53
C PHE A 50 -0.52 -7.43 -2.01
N VAL A 51 -1.29 -8.37 -2.56
CA VAL A 51 -0.77 -9.47 -3.37
C VAL A 51 -0.84 -9.00 -4.83
N GLY A 52 0.30 -8.70 -5.43
CA GLY A 52 0.42 -8.26 -6.81
C GLY A 52 1.82 -8.59 -7.35
N PRO A 53 1.99 -8.70 -8.68
CA PRO A 53 3.20 -9.23 -9.31
C PRO A 53 4.47 -8.41 -9.00
N SER A 54 4.33 -7.10 -8.74
CA SER A 54 5.45 -6.20 -8.43
C SER A 54 5.68 -5.95 -6.93
N THR A 55 4.83 -6.50 -6.05
CA THR A 55 5.10 -6.41 -4.61
C THR A 55 6.19 -7.43 -4.29
N ARG A 56 7.46 -7.00 -4.25
CA ARG A 56 8.50 -7.78 -3.58
C ARG A 56 8.16 -7.82 -2.09
N LEU A 57 7.30 -8.75 -1.72
CA LEU A 57 7.17 -9.24 -0.38
C LEU A 57 8.53 -9.84 -0.03
N ARG A 58 9.38 -9.11 0.70
CA ARG A 58 10.41 -9.79 1.49
C ARG A 58 9.67 -10.60 2.53
N LEU A 59 9.36 -11.84 2.18
CA LEU A 59 8.87 -12.87 3.08
C LEU A 59 9.99 -13.25 4.06
N ALA A 60 9.61 -13.31 5.33
CA ALA A 60 10.04 -14.25 6.37
C ALA A 60 11.53 -14.38 6.76
N GLY A 61 11.77 -14.35 8.08
CA GLY A 61 12.99 -14.79 8.79
C GLY A 61 13.69 -13.61 9.48
N ASN A 62 13.79 -13.53 10.80
CA ASN A 62 13.94 -14.57 11.83
C ASN A 62 12.79 -14.61 12.83
#